data_AF-A0A316TKZ7-F1
#
_entry.id   AF-A0A316TKZ7-F1
#
_cell.length_a   1.000
_cell.length_b   1.000
_cell.length_c   1.000
_cell.angle_alpha   90.00
_cell.angle_beta   90.00
_cell.angle_gamma   90.00
#
_symmetry.space_group_name_H-M   'P 1'
#
loop_
_entity.id
_entity.type
_entity.pdbx_description
1 polymer ?
#
loop_
_entity_poly.entity_id
_entity_poly.type
_entity_poly.pdbx_seq_one_letter_code
_entity_poly.pdbx_strand_id
1 'polypeptide(L)'
;MLSMEEIFPPFALRISCGPVTLRVLRDDDIPEVVELVCDGIQVPGLPMPFLRGWHEEPFAVGSPQGFPTSSLRWWWTQRATFAPEEWRLALVVRRDGVLAGMQDMHAVDYPQTRQVQTGSWLGRAHQGSGTGTLMRQLVVGFAFDELGAERCESGYIVGNAASAGVSRKVGYRENGRRRLAQLTQDGKVGVDEQRVVVTPESYVRPGDPVSIEGADRVRRFLGIDQ
;
A
#
# COMPACT_ATOMS: atom_id res chain seq x y z
N MET A 1 -2.92 -18.27 -26.26
CA MET A 1 -3.96 -18.09 -25.23
C MET A 1 -3.63 -16.78 -24.52
N LEU A 2 -4.62 -15.91 -24.25
CA LEU A 2 -4.37 -14.64 -23.55
C LEU A 2 -3.95 -14.92 -22.10
N SER A 3 -2.95 -14.18 -21.62
CA SER A 3 -2.49 -14.17 -20.24
C SER A 3 -3.29 -13.16 -19.39
N MET A 4 -3.23 -13.32 -18.08
CA MET A 4 -3.88 -12.37 -17.16
C MET A 4 -3.26 -10.98 -17.22
N GLU A 5 -1.98 -10.89 -17.55
CA GLU A 5 -1.21 -9.66 -17.75
C GLU A 5 -1.58 -8.92 -19.05
N GLU A 6 -2.15 -9.63 -20.03
CA GLU A 6 -2.73 -9.03 -21.24
C GLU A 6 -4.18 -8.57 -21.00
N ILE A 7 -4.96 -9.34 -20.24
CA ILE A 7 -6.37 -9.04 -19.93
C ILE A 7 -6.47 -7.88 -18.92
N PHE A 8 -5.60 -7.89 -17.90
CA PHE A 8 -5.57 -6.89 -16.83
C PHE A 8 -4.12 -6.41 -16.61
N PRO A 9 -3.66 -5.40 -17.38
CA PRO A 9 -2.29 -4.88 -17.37
C PRO A 9 -1.66 -4.59 -16.01
N PRO A 10 -2.37 -4.14 -14.96
CA PRO A 10 -1.79 -3.99 -13.62
C PRO A 10 -1.10 -5.26 -13.09
N PHE A 11 -1.53 -6.45 -13.51
CA PHE A 11 -0.88 -7.71 -13.12
C PHE A 11 0.51 -7.93 -13.72
N ALA A 12 0.89 -7.17 -14.75
CA ALA A 12 2.23 -7.16 -15.29
C ALA A 12 3.23 -6.36 -14.43
N LEU A 13 2.73 -5.51 -13.51
CA LEU A 13 3.58 -4.64 -12.71
C LEU A 13 4.40 -5.44 -11.70
N ARG A 14 5.72 -5.28 -11.77
CA ARG A 14 6.67 -5.74 -10.76
C ARG A 14 7.69 -4.65 -10.49
N ILE A 15 7.88 -4.33 -9.21
CA ILE A 15 8.91 -3.36 -8.77
C ILE A 15 9.85 -4.09 -7.82
N SER A 16 11.16 -3.96 -8.02
CA SER A 16 12.15 -4.65 -7.19
C SER A 16 13.38 -3.80 -6.91
N CYS A 17 13.97 -4.01 -5.74
CA CYS A 17 15.21 -3.37 -5.30
C CYS A 17 15.83 -4.18 -4.16
N GLY A 18 17.05 -4.68 -4.37
CA GLY A 18 17.72 -5.58 -3.44
C GLY A 18 16.82 -6.77 -3.04
N PRO A 19 16.56 -6.99 -1.74
CA PRO A 19 15.77 -8.13 -1.28
C PRO A 19 14.26 -7.92 -1.43
N VAL A 20 13.79 -6.72 -1.77
CA VAL A 20 12.35 -6.39 -1.76
C VAL A 20 11.77 -6.45 -3.17
N THR A 21 10.62 -7.11 -3.29
CA THR A 21 9.81 -7.15 -4.52
C THR A 21 8.35 -6.83 -4.22
N LEU A 22 7.73 -6.06 -5.11
CA LEU A 22 6.33 -5.68 -5.06
C LEU A 22 5.65 -6.14 -6.34
N ARG A 23 4.44 -6.70 -6.22
CA ARG A 23 3.55 -6.97 -7.36
C ARG A 23 2.10 -6.92 -6.91
N VAL A 24 1.17 -6.76 -7.85
CA VAL A 24 -0.27 -6.77 -7.53
C VAL A 24 -0.67 -8.11 -6.89
N LEU A 25 -1.50 -8.01 -5.84
CA LEU A 25 -2.10 -9.14 -5.12
C LEU A 25 -2.90 -10.05 -6.06
N ARG A 26 -2.63 -11.35 -6.00
CA ARG A 26 -3.39 -12.42 -6.68
C ARG A 26 -4.09 -13.31 -5.68
N ASP A 27 -5.05 -14.11 -6.16
CA ASP A 27 -5.81 -14.98 -5.27
C ASP A 27 -4.94 -16.07 -4.62
N ASP A 28 -3.89 -16.53 -5.31
CA ASP A 28 -2.93 -17.49 -4.77
C ASP A 28 -2.08 -16.93 -3.62
N ASP A 29 -2.01 -15.59 -3.44
CA ASP A 29 -1.33 -14.98 -2.29
C ASP A 29 -2.19 -14.97 -1.03
N ILE A 30 -3.51 -15.10 -1.18
CA ILE A 30 -4.46 -14.89 -0.09
C ILE A 30 -4.16 -15.81 1.10
N PRO A 31 -3.88 -17.12 0.95
CA PRO A 31 -3.55 -17.97 2.09
C PRO A 31 -2.36 -17.44 2.91
N GLU A 32 -1.26 -17.05 2.26
CA GLU A 32 -0.07 -16.51 2.94
C GLU A 32 -0.34 -15.13 3.56
N VAL A 33 -1.13 -14.28 2.90
CA VAL A 33 -1.57 -12.99 3.47
C VAL A 33 -2.40 -13.21 4.74
N VAL A 34 -3.29 -14.19 4.73
CA VAL A 34 -4.15 -14.52 5.87
C VAL A 34 -3.33 -15.03 7.05
N GLU A 35 -2.39 -15.94 6.81
CA GLU A 35 -1.43 -16.41 7.82
C GLU A 35 -0.63 -15.26 8.43
N LEU A 36 -0.09 -14.37 7.58
CA LEU A 36 0.68 -13.21 8.02
C LEU A 36 -0.13 -12.24 8.90
N VAL A 37 -1.41 -12.04 8.60
CA VAL A 37 -2.31 -11.21 9.43
C VAL A 37 -2.58 -11.90 10.76
N CYS A 38 -2.83 -13.22 10.77
CA CYS A 38 -3.05 -14.01 11.98
C CYS A 38 -1.82 -14.05 12.90
N ASP A 39 -0.61 -14.07 12.34
CA ASP A 39 0.64 -13.94 13.10
C ASP A 39 0.85 -12.53 13.69
N GLY A 40 0.02 -11.59 13.26
CA GLY A 40 -0.16 -10.29 13.85
C GLY A 40 0.58 -9.18 13.10
N ILE A 41 -0.07 -8.01 13.07
CA ILE A 41 0.48 -6.79 12.46
C ILE A 41 0.89 -5.79 13.54
N GLN A 42 -0.01 -5.50 14.48
CA GLN A 42 0.22 -4.50 15.51
C GLN A 42 1.15 -5.00 16.60
N VAL A 43 2.01 -4.13 17.11
CA VAL A 43 2.84 -4.38 18.29
C VAL A 43 2.01 -4.11 19.54
N PRO A 44 1.91 -5.05 20.50
CA PRO A 44 1.18 -4.83 21.75
C PRO A 44 1.63 -3.56 22.48
N GLY A 45 0.66 -2.79 23.00
CA GLY A 45 0.92 -1.54 23.72
C GLY A 45 1.14 -0.31 22.83
N LEU A 46 1.23 -0.47 21.50
CA LEU A 46 1.21 0.66 20.56
C LEU A 46 -0.22 0.98 20.10
N PRO A 47 -0.52 2.24 19.73
CA PRO A 47 -1.82 2.62 19.18
C PRO A 47 -2.19 1.82 17.92
N MET A 48 -3.49 1.59 17.73
CA MET A 48 -4.00 0.92 16.53
C MET A 48 -3.66 1.74 15.27
N PRO A 49 -2.96 1.18 14.27
CA PRO A 49 -2.32 1.97 13.22
C PRO A 49 -3.24 2.32 12.03
N PHE A 50 -4.44 1.75 11.95
CA PHE A 50 -5.36 1.87 10.80
C PHE A 50 -6.62 2.67 11.14
N LEU A 51 -7.31 3.20 10.12
CA LEU A 51 -8.62 3.84 10.35
C LEU A 51 -9.73 2.85 10.71
N ARG A 52 -9.53 1.56 10.40
CA ARG A 52 -10.43 0.45 10.75
C ARG A 52 -9.57 -0.71 11.26
N GLY A 53 -9.92 -1.28 12.42
CA GLY A 53 -9.27 -2.45 13.01
C GLY A 53 -9.61 -3.76 12.31
N TRP A 54 -9.50 -3.81 10.98
CA TRP A 54 -9.83 -5.00 10.19
C TRP A 54 -8.93 -6.19 10.52
N HIS A 55 -7.68 -5.93 10.93
CA HIS A 55 -6.68 -6.94 11.33
C HIS A 55 -6.96 -7.56 12.69
N GLU A 56 -7.90 -7.00 13.45
CA GLU A 56 -8.34 -7.51 14.74
C GLU A 56 -9.68 -8.24 14.61
N GLU A 57 -10.29 -8.29 13.43
CA GLU A 57 -11.55 -9.02 13.25
C GLU A 57 -11.36 -10.50 13.60
N PRO A 58 -12.33 -11.16 14.27
CA PRO A 58 -12.20 -12.55 14.66
C PRO A 58 -11.91 -13.45 13.45
N PHE A 59 -10.91 -14.32 13.60
CA PHE A 59 -10.63 -15.37 12.63
C PHE A 59 -11.78 -16.38 12.62
N ALA A 60 -12.55 -16.37 11.53
CA ALA A 60 -13.74 -17.20 11.35
C ALA A 60 -13.88 -17.58 9.87
N VAL A 61 -13.07 -18.55 9.44
CA VAL A 61 -13.10 -19.09 8.06
C VAL A 61 -14.51 -19.56 7.70
N GLY A 62 -14.97 -19.18 6.50
CA GLY A 62 -16.32 -19.50 6.01
C GLY A 62 -17.43 -18.58 6.54
N SER A 63 -17.15 -17.70 7.52
CA SER A 63 -18.11 -16.70 7.98
C SER A 63 -18.11 -15.48 7.06
N PRO A 64 -19.28 -14.96 6.63
CA PRO A 64 -19.34 -13.73 5.85
C PRO A 64 -18.98 -12.47 6.66
N GLN A 65 -18.95 -12.54 7.99
CA GLN A 65 -18.69 -11.39 8.86
C GLN A 65 -17.32 -11.42 9.56
N GLY A 66 -16.56 -12.51 9.41
CA GLY A 66 -15.25 -12.66 10.03
C GLY A 66 -14.10 -12.63 9.03
N PHE A 67 -12.90 -12.45 9.55
CA PHE A 67 -11.67 -12.58 8.79
C PHE A 67 -11.47 -14.07 8.40
N PRO A 68 -11.08 -14.41 7.17
CA PRO A 68 -10.61 -13.51 6.11
C PRO A 68 -11.69 -12.98 5.17
N THR A 69 -12.90 -13.54 5.16
CA THR A 69 -13.96 -13.21 4.19
C THR A 69 -14.31 -11.73 4.15
N SER A 70 -14.30 -11.05 5.30
CA SER A 70 -14.54 -9.61 5.40
C SER A 70 -13.48 -8.78 4.64
N SER A 71 -12.20 -9.14 4.77
CA SER A 71 -11.08 -8.49 4.07
C SER A 71 -11.01 -8.83 2.58
N LEU A 72 -11.43 -10.03 2.18
CA LEU A 72 -11.52 -10.42 0.76
C LEU A 72 -12.36 -9.44 -0.05
N ARG A 73 -13.48 -8.96 0.53
CA ARG A 73 -14.33 -7.95 -0.13
C ARG A 73 -13.54 -6.72 -0.50
N TRP A 74 -12.74 -6.19 0.43
CA TRP A 74 -11.92 -5.03 0.16
C TRP A 74 -10.87 -5.34 -0.91
N TRP A 75 -10.08 -6.41 -0.77
CA TRP A 75 -9.03 -6.77 -1.74
C TRP A 75 -9.57 -7.00 -3.15
N TRP A 76 -10.69 -7.69 -3.29
CA TRP A 76 -11.32 -7.93 -4.59
C TRP A 76 -11.91 -6.67 -5.21
N THR A 77 -12.49 -5.76 -4.41
CA THR A 77 -12.97 -4.47 -4.92
C THR A 77 -11.84 -3.67 -5.57
N GLN A 78 -10.61 -3.72 -5.05
CA GLN A 78 -9.48 -2.98 -5.61
C GLN A 78 -9.25 -3.29 -7.10
N ARG A 79 -9.40 -4.57 -7.46
CA ARG A 79 -9.26 -5.05 -8.84
C ARG A 79 -10.54 -4.85 -9.64
N ALA A 80 -11.70 -5.09 -9.02
CA ALA A 80 -13.00 -5.00 -9.69
C ALA A 80 -13.37 -3.57 -10.11
N THR A 81 -12.88 -2.55 -9.39
CA THR A 81 -13.18 -1.13 -9.67
C THR A 81 -11.98 -0.38 -10.25
N PHE A 82 -10.95 -1.07 -10.72
CA PHE A 82 -9.76 -0.43 -11.25
C PHE A 82 -10.05 0.20 -12.62
N ALA A 83 -9.99 1.53 -12.70
CA ALA A 83 -10.26 2.29 -13.92
C ALA A 83 -9.38 3.56 -14.00
N PRO A 84 -9.26 4.21 -15.18
CA PRO A 84 -8.51 5.46 -15.31
C PRO A 84 -8.98 6.60 -14.37
N GLU A 85 -10.28 6.67 -14.09
CA GLU A 85 -10.89 7.68 -13.22
C GLU A 85 -10.59 7.44 -11.75
N GLU A 86 -10.51 6.17 -11.32
CA GLU A 86 -10.12 5.78 -9.97
C GLU A 86 -9.49 4.39 -9.98
N TRP A 87 -8.29 4.29 -9.43
CA TRP A 87 -7.57 3.01 -9.39
C TRP A 87 -6.86 2.81 -8.06
N ARG A 88 -6.77 1.54 -7.65
CA ARG A 88 -6.01 1.12 -6.45
C ARG A 88 -5.13 -0.07 -6.79
N LEU A 89 -3.84 0.07 -6.55
CA LEU A 89 -2.88 -1.03 -6.61
C LEU A 89 -2.65 -1.54 -5.20
N ALA A 90 -3.20 -2.72 -4.89
CA ALA A 90 -2.86 -3.47 -3.69
C ALA A 90 -1.65 -4.36 -3.99
N LEU A 91 -0.46 -3.97 -3.53
CA LEU A 91 0.79 -4.67 -3.86
C LEU A 91 1.22 -5.55 -2.69
N VAL A 92 1.39 -6.84 -2.94
CA VAL A 92 2.08 -7.72 -2.00
C VAL A 92 3.56 -7.35 -1.95
N VAL A 93 4.10 -7.27 -0.75
CA VAL A 93 5.51 -6.97 -0.50
C VAL A 93 6.17 -8.26 -0.05
N ARG A 94 7.16 -8.72 -0.82
CA ARG A 94 8.03 -9.83 -0.41
C ARG A 94 9.42 -9.32 -0.09
N ARG A 95 10.04 -9.87 0.93
CA ARG A 95 11.46 -9.69 1.25
C ARG A 95 12.15 -11.04 1.22
N ASP A 96 13.21 -11.17 0.43
CA ASP A 96 13.95 -12.44 0.26
C ASP A 96 13.01 -13.59 -0.14
N GLY A 97 11.99 -13.28 -0.97
CA GLY A 97 10.97 -14.22 -1.43
C GLY A 97 9.81 -14.47 -0.44
N VAL A 98 9.93 -14.07 0.83
CA VAL A 98 8.92 -14.29 1.87
C VAL A 98 7.92 -13.13 1.91
N LEU A 99 6.61 -13.40 2.00
CA LEU A 99 5.62 -12.34 2.15
C LEU A 99 5.82 -11.59 3.47
N ALA A 100 5.99 -10.28 3.38
CA ALA A 100 6.27 -9.41 4.51
C ALA A 100 5.11 -8.45 4.83
N GLY A 101 4.23 -8.17 3.87
CA GLY A 101 3.06 -7.33 4.04
C GLY A 101 2.52 -6.77 2.74
N MET A 102 1.96 -5.56 2.78
CA MET A 102 1.40 -4.90 1.61
C MET A 102 1.73 -3.41 1.56
N GLN A 103 1.86 -2.91 0.34
CA GLN A 103 2.02 -1.50 0.01
C GLN A 103 0.96 -1.12 -1.02
N ASP A 104 0.09 -0.19 -0.65
CA ASP A 104 -1.01 0.25 -1.48
C ASP A 104 -0.69 1.58 -2.16
N MET A 105 -1.22 1.76 -3.37
CA MET A 105 -1.28 3.03 -4.08
C MET A 105 -2.72 3.29 -4.51
N HIS A 106 -3.19 4.54 -4.42
CA HIS A 106 -4.51 4.96 -4.87
C HIS A 106 -4.43 6.31 -5.55
N ALA A 107 -5.18 6.49 -6.64
CA ALA A 107 -5.42 7.80 -7.21
C ALA A 107 -6.86 7.93 -7.71
N VAL A 108 -7.33 9.17 -7.76
CA VAL A 108 -8.61 9.60 -8.31
C VAL A 108 -8.33 10.74 -9.27
N ASP A 109 -8.97 10.71 -10.44
CA ASP A 109 -8.81 11.67 -11.53
C ASP A 109 -7.33 11.93 -11.87
N TYR A 110 -6.53 10.86 -11.88
CA TYR A 110 -5.06 10.94 -11.93
C TYR A 110 -4.50 11.79 -13.09
N PRO A 111 -5.03 11.72 -14.33
CA PRO A 111 -4.54 12.56 -15.42
C PRO A 111 -4.59 14.07 -15.10
N GLN A 112 -5.53 14.49 -14.25
CA GLN A 112 -5.71 15.88 -13.82
C GLN A 112 -4.98 16.20 -12.52
N THR A 113 -5.03 15.30 -11.54
CA THR A 113 -4.50 15.58 -10.19
C THR A 113 -3.01 15.34 -10.09
N ARG A 114 -2.45 14.45 -10.93
CA ARG A 114 -1.05 13.96 -10.87
C ARG A 114 -0.62 13.61 -9.45
N GLN A 115 -1.57 13.10 -8.67
CA GLN A 115 -1.40 12.81 -7.24
C GLN A 115 -1.67 11.33 -6.96
N VAL A 116 -0.78 10.73 -6.17
CA VAL A 116 -0.96 9.36 -5.67
C VAL A 116 -0.99 9.36 -4.14
N GLN A 117 -1.91 8.63 -3.54
CA GLN A 117 -1.93 8.33 -2.12
C GLN A 117 -1.32 6.95 -1.84
N THR A 118 -0.63 6.82 -0.72
CA THR A 118 0.01 5.57 -0.30
C THR A 118 -0.47 5.11 1.07
N GLY A 119 -0.70 3.81 1.21
CA GLY A 119 -1.02 3.12 2.46
C GLY A 119 -0.17 1.85 2.59
N SER A 120 -0.01 1.29 3.80
CA SER A 120 0.80 0.07 3.93
C SER A 120 0.68 -0.60 5.28
N TRP A 121 1.07 -1.87 5.34
CA TRP A 121 1.31 -2.60 6.57
C TRP A 121 2.37 -3.69 6.37
N LEU A 122 2.98 -4.13 7.47
CA LEU A 122 3.90 -5.26 7.51
C LEU A 122 3.52 -6.19 8.65
N GLY A 123 3.61 -7.50 8.44
CA GLY A 123 3.51 -8.47 9.53
C GLY A 123 4.58 -8.18 10.59
N ARG A 124 4.25 -8.42 11.86
CA ARG A 124 5.05 -8.00 13.01
C ARG A 124 6.49 -8.50 12.93
N ALA A 125 6.68 -9.75 12.49
CA ALA A 125 8.00 -10.37 12.33
C ALA A 125 8.91 -9.67 11.29
N HIS A 126 8.33 -8.87 10.38
CA HIS A 126 9.04 -8.22 9.28
C HIS A 126 9.28 -6.72 9.51
N GLN A 127 8.86 -6.18 10.66
CA GLN A 127 9.05 -4.77 11.02
C GLN A 127 10.48 -4.49 11.51
N GLY A 128 10.89 -3.22 11.52
CA GLY A 128 12.20 -2.81 12.03
C GLY A 128 13.42 -3.13 11.14
N SER A 129 13.23 -3.88 10.05
CA SER A 129 14.31 -4.32 9.13
C SER A 129 14.55 -3.41 7.92
N GLY A 130 13.92 -2.23 7.88
CA GLY A 130 14.00 -1.29 6.75
C GLY A 130 13.04 -1.57 5.58
N THR A 131 12.34 -2.71 5.57
CA THR A 131 11.38 -3.08 4.51
C THR A 131 10.32 -2.01 4.28
N GLY A 132 9.78 -1.43 5.36
CA GLY A 132 8.73 -0.42 5.25
C GLY A 132 9.19 0.88 4.58
N THR A 133 10.45 1.25 4.78
CA THR A 133 11.06 2.38 4.07
C THR A 133 11.25 2.02 2.61
N LEU A 134 11.88 0.88 2.33
CA LEU A 134 12.21 0.48 0.96
C LEU A 134 10.94 0.31 0.11
N MET A 135 9.93 -0.43 0.57
CA MET A 135 8.69 -0.62 -0.19
C MET A 135 7.98 0.71 -0.50
N ARG A 136 8.05 1.69 0.40
CA ARG A 136 7.46 3.01 0.17
C ARG A 136 8.28 3.83 -0.83
N GLN A 137 9.61 3.78 -0.75
CA GLN A 137 10.48 4.39 -1.76
C GLN A 137 10.15 3.84 -3.15
N LEU A 138 9.97 2.52 -3.28
CA LEU A 138 9.68 1.89 -4.56
C LEU A 138 8.39 2.38 -5.22
N VAL A 139 7.29 2.49 -4.48
CA VAL A 139 6.03 2.98 -5.05
C VAL A 139 6.02 4.48 -5.31
N VAL A 140 6.73 5.27 -4.50
CA VAL A 140 6.89 6.71 -4.73
C VAL A 140 7.77 6.97 -5.95
N GLY A 141 8.87 6.22 -6.09
CA GLY A 141 9.71 6.23 -7.29
C GLY A 141 8.92 5.83 -8.53
N PHE A 142 8.17 4.75 -8.50
CA PHE A 142 7.28 4.36 -9.59
C PHE A 142 6.27 5.46 -9.96
N ALA A 143 5.64 6.10 -8.98
CA ALA A 143 4.71 7.19 -9.23
C ALA A 143 5.38 8.37 -9.97
N PHE A 144 6.58 8.77 -9.55
CA PHE A 144 7.30 9.88 -10.19
C PHE A 144 7.92 9.51 -11.53
N ASP A 145 8.64 8.40 -11.58
CA ASP A 145 9.49 8.03 -12.72
C ASP A 145 8.66 7.45 -13.88
N GLU A 146 7.59 6.70 -13.58
CA GLU A 146 6.79 6.00 -14.61
C GLU A 146 5.43 6.65 -14.84
N LEU A 147 4.75 7.08 -13.78
CA LEU A 147 3.40 7.66 -13.91
C LEU A 147 3.41 9.18 -14.11
N GLY A 148 4.54 9.85 -13.92
CA GLY A 148 4.65 11.30 -14.01
C GLY A 148 3.86 12.04 -12.93
N ALA A 149 3.80 11.50 -11.70
CA ALA A 149 3.15 12.15 -10.59
C ALA A 149 3.91 13.44 -10.20
N GLU A 150 3.19 14.46 -9.76
CA GLU A 150 3.76 15.69 -9.23
C GLU A 150 3.91 15.65 -7.71
N ARG A 151 3.07 14.85 -7.04
CA ARG A 151 3.14 14.63 -5.59
C ARG A 151 2.59 13.28 -5.16
N CYS A 152 3.18 12.73 -4.11
CA CYS A 152 2.63 11.59 -3.40
C CYS A 152 2.22 12.01 -1.98
N GLU A 153 1.03 11.58 -1.54
CA GLU A 153 0.49 11.85 -0.22
C GLU A 153 0.36 10.57 0.62
N SER A 154 0.36 10.75 1.93
CA SER A 154 0.04 9.68 2.89
C SER A 154 -0.49 10.30 4.18
N GLY A 155 -0.97 9.45 5.08
CA GLY A 155 -1.44 9.83 6.40
C GLY A 155 -1.04 8.79 7.42
N TYR A 156 -0.83 9.22 8.66
CA TYR A 156 -0.68 8.31 9.79
C TYR A 156 -1.36 8.87 11.02
N ILE A 157 -1.93 7.97 11.82
CA ILE A 157 -2.51 8.33 13.12
C ILE A 157 -1.38 8.83 14.03
N VAL A 158 -1.60 9.97 14.69
CA VAL A 158 -0.64 10.53 15.65
C VAL A 158 -0.33 9.49 16.72
N GLY A 159 0.96 9.19 16.91
CA GLY A 159 1.44 8.10 17.76
C GLY A 159 1.96 6.88 16.98
N ASN A 160 1.64 6.75 15.69
CA ASN A 160 2.24 5.73 14.82
C ASN A 160 3.67 6.13 14.42
N ALA A 161 4.62 5.88 15.33
CA ALA A 161 6.04 6.23 15.15
C ALA A 161 6.69 5.48 13.98
N ALA A 162 6.24 4.26 13.67
CA ALA A 162 6.77 3.47 12.56
C ALA A 162 6.45 4.14 11.21
N SER A 163 5.18 4.48 10.96
CA SER A 163 4.77 5.17 9.74
C SER A 163 5.41 6.57 9.64
N ALA A 164 5.46 7.32 10.75
CA ALA A 164 6.14 8.61 10.79
C ALA A 164 7.64 8.50 10.43
N GLY A 165 8.31 7.45 10.92
CA GLY A 165 9.71 7.17 10.59
C GLY A 165 9.90 6.81 9.12
N VAL A 166 9.01 6.02 8.54
CA VAL A 166 9.01 5.71 7.09
C VAL A 166 8.82 6.98 6.28
N SER A 167 7.81 7.79 6.57
CA SER A 167 7.53 9.05 5.87
C SER A 167 8.75 9.97 5.86
N ARG A 168 9.40 10.19 7.02
CA ARG A 168 10.61 11.02 7.10
C ARG A 168 11.75 10.48 6.24
N LYS A 169 12.01 9.17 6.29
CA LYS A 169 13.10 8.52 5.54
C LYS A 169 12.90 8.58 4.02
N VAL A 170 11.65 8.59 3.56
CA VAL A 170 11.31 8.70 2.12
C VAL A 170 11.31 10.17 1.65
N GLY A 171 11.43 11.14 2.58
CA GLY A 171 11.48 12.56 2.25
C GLY A 171 10.12 13.26 2.24
N TYR A 172 9.09 12.64 2.81
CA TYR A 172 7.82 13.31 3.05
C TYR A 172 7.96 14.43 4.08
N ARG A 173 7.22 15.51 3.86
CA ARG A 173 7.04 16.67 4.75
C ARG A 173 5.61 16.69 5.28
N GLU A 174 5.39 17.37 6.40
CA GLU A 174 4.05 17.53 6.98
C GLU A 174 3.13 18.33 6.04
N ASN A 175 1.88 17.88 5.90
CA ASN A 175 0.85 18.46 5.02
C ASN A 175 -0.46 18.73 5.79
N GLY A 176 -0.31 19.21 7.03
CA GLY A 176 -1.41 19.49 7.96
C GLY A 176 -1.98 18.27 8.68
N ARG A 177 -3.02 18.50 9.49
CA ARG A 177 -3.67 17.49 10.33
C ARG A 177 -5.18 17.45 10.11
N ARG A 178 -5.79 16.30 10.37
CA ARG A 178 -7.24 16.11 10.29
C ARG A 178 -7.73 15.26 11.45
N ARG A 179 -8.85 15.65 12.06
CA ARG A 179 -9.57 14.81 13.04
C ARG A 179 -10.47 13.83 12.30
N LEU A 180 -10.39 12.55 12.66
CA LEU A 180 -11.12 11.44 12.05
C LEU A 180 -11.78 10.56 13.11
N ALA A 181 -12.76 9.77 12.68
CA ALA A 181 -13.26 8.65 13.46
C ALA A 181 -12.50 7.38 13.04
N GLN A 182 -11.84 6.75 14.00
CA GLN A 182 -11.24 5.42 13.87
C GLN A 182 -12.23 4.37 14.36
N LEU A 183 -12.44 3.32 13.58
CA LEU A 183 -13.25 2.17 13.97
C LEU A 183 -12.36 1.11 14.62
N THR A 184 -12.51 0.91 15.92
CA THR A 184 -11.81 -0.12 16.72
C THR A 184 -12.77 -1.27 17.04
N GLN A 185 -12.27 -2.34 17.66
CA GLN A 185 -13.12 -3.40 18.21
C GLN A 185 -14.11 -2.88 19.27
N ASP A 186 -13.71 -1.86 20.04
CA ASP A 186 -14.53 -1.25 21.11
C ASP A 186 -15.45 -0.13 20.59
N GLY A 187 -15.53 0.06 19.26
CA GLY A 187 -16.36 1.07 18.61
C GLY A 187 -15.58 2.23 18.04
N LYS A 188 -16.28 3.34 17.75
CA LYS A 188 -15.70 4.52 17.09
C LYS A 188 -15.04 5.43 18.11
N VAL A 189 -13.79 5.78 17.88
CA VAL A 189 -13.04 6.75 18.68
C VAL A 189 -12.53 7.89 17.81
N GLY A 190 -12.36 9.09 18.38
CA GLY A 190 -11.76 10.20 17.67
C GLY A 190 -10.24 10.12 17.69
N VAL A 191 -9.60 10.30 16.54
CA VAL A 191 -8.13 10.34 16.40
C VAL A 191 -7.68 11.48 15.50
N ASP A 192 -6.44 11.91 15.67
CA ASP A 192 -5.79 12.85 14.76
C ASP A 192 -4.92 12.09 13.76
N GLU A 193 -5.10 12.40 12.49
CA GLU A 193 -4.23 11.99 11.40
C GLU A 193 -3.26 13.12 11.07
N GLN A 194 -1.97 12.81 11.07
CA GLN A 194 -0.94 13.65 10.46
C GLN A 194 -0.86 13.30 8.97
N ARG A 195 -1.14 14.28 8.12
CA ARG A 195 -0.96 14.13 6.67
C ARG A 195 0.45 14.52 6.29
N VAL A 196 0.97 13.88 5.26
CA VAL A 196 2.31 14.13 4.74
C VAL A 196 2.33 14.10 3.21
N VAL A 197 3.24 14.86 2.62
CA VAL A 197 3.43 14.98 1.16
C VAL A 197 4.90 14.88 0.79
N VAL A 198 5.21 14.18 -0.29
CA VAL A 198 6.53 14.15 -0.93
C VAL A 198 6.39 14.57 -2.39
N THR A 199 7.36 15.32 -2.89
CA THR A 199 7.45 15.75 -4.29
C THR A 199 8.74 15.22 -4.90
N PRO A 200 8.94 15.29 -6.24
CA PRO A 200 10.19 14.88 -6.87
C PRO A 200 11.44 15.51 -6.24
N GLU A 201 11.35 16.77 -5.77
CA GLU A 201 12.47 17.50 -5.16
C GLU A 201 12.84 17.01 -3.76
N SER A 202 11.86 16.54 -2.98
CA SER A 202 12.10 16.09 -1.61
C SER A 202 12.26 14.57 -1.49
N TYR A 203 11.95 13.83 -2.55
CA TYR A 203 11.99 12.38 -2.56
C TYR A 203 13.39 11.82 -2.34
N VAL A 204 13.50 10.93 -1.34
CA VAL A 204 14.73 10.19 -1.05
C VAL A 204 14.65 8.80 -1.69
N ARG A 205 15.43 8.61 -2.75
CA ARG A 205 15.56 7.34 -3.49
C ARG A 205 16.20 6.23 -2.64
N PRO A 206 15.93 4.95 -2.95
CA PRO A 206 16.69 3.86 -2.36
C PRO A 206 18.16 3.93 -2.81
N GLY A 207 19.06 3.37 -2.01
CA GLY A 207 20.49 3.36 -2.32
C GLY A 207 20.87 2.36 -3.42
N ASP A 208 20.08 1.29 -3.58
CA ASP A 208 20.28 0.26 -4.59
C ASP A 208 19.46 0.54 -5.87
N PRO A 209 19.88 0.00 -7.03
CA PRO A 209 19.12 0.11 -8.27
C PRO A 209 17.69 -0.44 -8.15
N VAL A 210 16.75 0.22 -8.82
CA VAL A 210 15.34 -0.19 -8.90
C VAL A 210 15.06 -0.74 -10.29
N SER A 211 14.40 -1.89 -10.36
CA SER A 211 13.86 -2.46 -11.59
C SER A 211 12.33 -2.39 -11.57
N ILE A 212 11.74 -1.92 -12.67
CA ILE A 212 10.29 -1.82 -12.86
C ILE A 212 9.94 -2.52 -14.18
N GLU A 213 9.11 -3.56 -14.08
CA GLU A 213 8.58 -4.30 -15.22
C GLU A 213 7.08 -4.00 -15.39
N GLY A 214 6.62 -3.94 -16.64
CA GLY A 214 5.20 -3.76 -16.97
C GLY A 214 4.64 -2.34 -16.80
N ALA A 215 5.48 -1.35 -16.46
CA ALA A 215 5.06 0.04 -16.30
C ALA A 215 4.37 0.62 -17.55
N ASP A 216 4.91 0.34 -18.74
CA ASP A 216 4.36 0.77 -20.03
C ASP A 216 2.92 0.25 -20.26
N ARG A 217 2.64 -0.98 -19.81
CA ARG A 217 1.30 -1.57 -19.90
C ARG A 217 0.33 -0.89 -18.94
N VAL A 218 0.78 -0.60 -17.72
CA VAL A 218 -0.03 0.12 -16.73
C VAL A 218 -0.34 1.54 -17.19
N ARG A 219 0.66 2.28 -17.69
CA ARG A 219 0.49 3.66 -18.18
C ARG A 219 -0.52 3.75 -19.32
N ARG A 220 -0.41 2.87 -20.31
CA ARG A 220 -1.39 2.79 -21.41
C ARG A 220 -2.79 2.43 -20.92
N PHE A 221 -2.90 1.49 -19.99
CA PHE A 221 -4.19 1.08 -19.42
C PHE A 221 -4.87 2.20 -18.63
N LEU A 222 -4.08 3.07 -17.98
CA LEU A 222 -4.55 4.25 -17.26
C LEU A 222 -4.72 5.50 -18.13
N GLY A 223 -4.45 5.42 -19.44
CA GLY A 223 -4.54 6.57 -20.35
C GLY A 223 -3.51 7.68 -20.06
N ILE A 224 -2.38 7.35 -19.44
CA ILE A 224 -1.34 8.34 -19.07
C ILE A 224 -0.49 8.76 -20.29
N ASP A 225 -0.32 7.87 -21.26
CA ASP A 225 0.49 8.08 -22.47
C ASP A 225 -0.32 8.59 -23.68
N GLN A 226 -1.55 9.06 -23.47
CA GLN A 226 -2.41 9.62 -24.52
C GLN A 226 -2.36 11.15 -24.55
#